data_AF-A0A946F7S0-F1
#
_entry.id   AF-A0A946F7S0-F1
#
_cell.length_a   1.000
_cell.length_b   1.000
_cell.length_c   1.000
_cell.angle_alpha   90.00
_cell.angle_beta   90.00
_cell.angle_gamma   90.00
#
_symmetry.space_group_name_H-M   'P 1'
#
loop_
_entity.id
_entity.type
_entity.pdbx_description
1 polymer ?
#
loop_
_entity_poly.entity_id
_entity_poly.type
_entity_poly.pdbx_seq_one_letter_code
_entity_poly.pdbx_strand_id
1 'polypeptide(L)'
;MKILFICSNLIGDTILSSGAIKYFIDQNKEAKLTFVVGPTAAPLLKNYNNIENIIIFKKRKFNLHWFDIFQKTYNVKWDIVVDFRSSVISYLLRNNKKYIFKKNHNIHHIEQLNSSFGFNCSNLLIPTSDDEKNKADEDLDSSFKHIVIFPGGNWDPKLWSADNFNVTMKLLLEKFHKIKFILVGSLKEKNKFYNELIKGIKEDLIIDLFGFNLTLTSAYMKKSDMFIGNDSGLMHLAVASKLRVISLFGPTDDNVYGPYGEGNIVVRTSESLEYFKSLKIDENKSYMNTIKPEIIIQKCEKIINDKLN
;
A
#
# COMPACT_ATOMS: atom_id res chain seq x y z
N MET A 1 23.49 18.35 2.83
CA MET A 1 22.14 18.92 2.71
C MET A 1 21.18 18.19 3.65
N LYS A 2 20.19 18.85 4.25
CA LYS A 2 19.18 18.26 5.14
C LYS A 2 17.77 18.38 4.56
N ILE A 3 17.08 17.26 4.41
CA ILE A 3 15.70 17.21 3.92
C ILE A 3 14.78 16.71 5.03
N LEU A 4 13.69 17.44 5.28
CA LEU A 4 12.60 17.02 6.16
C LEU A 4 11.41 16.57 5.33
N PHE A 5 10.94 15.34 5.56
CA PHE A 5 9.68 14.84 5.02
C PHE A 5 8.64 14.74 6.14
N ILE A 6 7.49 15.38 5.97
CA ILE A 6 6.32 15.26 6.86
C ILE A 6 5.30 14.35 6.18
N CYS A 7 5.37 13.06 6.51
CA CYS A 7 4.63 11.98 5.86
C CYS A 7 3.24 11.78 6.46
N SER A 8 2.34 11.12 5.72
CA SER A 8 1.02 10.73 6.23
C SER A 8 1.13 9.73 7.40
N ASN A 9 0.06 9.60 8.17
CA ASN A 9 -0.07 8.56 9.19
C ASN A 9 -0.62 7.26 8.59
N LEU A 10 -1.25 7.32 7.41
CA LEU A 10 -1.84 6.17 6.75
C LEU A 10 -0.78 5.46 5.89
N ILE A 11 -0.81 4.12 5.93
CA ILE A 11 0.10 3.26 5.15
C ILE A 11 -0.05 3.56 3.66
N GLY A 12 -1.29 3.57 3.14
CA GLY A 12 -1.59 3.83 1.72
C GLY A 12 -1.01 5.16 1.22
N ASP A 13 -1.41 6.28 1.83
CA ASP A 13 -0.90 7.62 1.47
C ASP A 13 0.63 7.72 1.55
N THR A 14 1.27 7.06 2.53
CA THR A 14 2.73 7.08 2.66
C THR A 14 3.40 6.33 1.52
N ILE A 15 2.81 5.19 1.09
CA ILE A 15 3.28 4.46 -0.09
C ILE A 15 3.07 5.28 -1.35
N LEU A 16 1.92 5.92 -1.52
CA LEU A 16 1.65 6.78 -2.67
C LEU A 16 2.58 7.99 -2.73
N SER A 17 2.98 8.51 -1.57
CA SER A 17 3.96 9.61 -1.45
C SER A 17 5.40 9.15 -1.74
N SER A 18 5.67 7.84 -1.79
CA SER A 18 7.04 7.31 -1.94
C SER A 18 7.71 7.70 -3.25
N GLY A 19 6.95 7.88 -4.33
CA GLY A 19 7.51 8.35 -5.60
C GLY A 19 8.02 9.79 -5.52
N ALA A 20 7.34 10.65 -4.76
CA ALA A 20 7.83 12.00 -4.49
C ALA A 20 9.07 11.98 -3.57
N ILE A 21 9.08 11.12 -2.54
CA ILE A 21 10.26 10.93 -1.67
C ILE A 21 11.46 10.49 -2.52
N LYS A 22 11.27 9.49 -3.39
CA LYS A 22 12.28 9.01 -4.32
C LYS A 22 12.83 10.13 -5.21
N TYR A 23 11.95 10.94 -5.80
CA TYR A 23 12.36 12.07 -6.64
C TYR A 23 13.33 13.01 -5.91
N PHE A 24 13.00 13.43 -4.69
CA PHE A 24 13.87 14.33 -3.92
C PHE A 24 15.21 13.68 -3.54
N ILE A 25 15.22 12.37 -3.25
CA ILE A 25 16.44 11.63 -2.90
C ILE A 25 17.33 11.44 -4.13
N ASP A 26 16.77 11.10 -5.29
CA ASP A 26 17.52 10.89 -6.53
C ASP A 26 18.26 12.17 -6.96
N GLN A 27 17.64 13.33 -6.78
CA GLN A 27 18.25 14.64 -7.04
C GLN A 27 19.31 15.04 -5.99
N ASN A 28 19.35 14.36 -4.85
CA ASN A 28 20.16 14.74 -3.70
C ASN A 28 20.70 13.51 -2.95
N LYS A 29 21.51 12.70 -3.61
CA LYS A 29 21.92 11.37 -3.13
C LYS A 29 22.60 11.35 -1.76
N GLU A 30 23.34 12.42 -1.41
CA GLU A 30 24.04 12.55 -0.11
C GLU A 30 23.23 13.33 0.94
N ALA A 31 21.96 13.61 0.68
CA ALA A 31 21.12 14.32 1.63
C ALA A 31 20.92 13.49 2.91
N LYS A 32 21.02 14.16 4.05
CA LYS A 32 20.61 13.63 5.35
C LYS A 32 19.09 13.74 5.47
N LEU A 33 18.42 12.61 5.65
CA LEU A 33 16.97 12.51 5.61
C LEU A 33 16.41 12.49 7.04
N THR A 34 15.42 13.35 7.30
CA THR A 34 14.58 13.25 8.49
C THR A 34 13.14 13.02 8.09
N PHE A 35 12.51 12.00 8.68
CA PHE A 35 11.10 11.70 8.46
C PHE A 35 10.27 12.00 9.70
N VAL A 36 9.14 12.67 9.55
CA VAL A 36 8.07 12.79 10.56
C VAL A 36 6.92 11.92 10.10
N VAL A 37 6.56 10.88 10.85
CA VAL A 37 5.63 9.85 10.39
C VAL A 37 4.85 9.24 11.54
N GLY A 38 3.66 8.71 11.23
CA GLY A 38 2.87 7.90 12.16
C GLY A 38 3.47 6.53 12.43
N PRO A 39 3.17 5.89 13.58
CA PRO A 39 3.76 4.59 13.96
C PRO A 39 3.43 3.47 12.97
N THR A 40 2.24 3.51 12.36
CA THR A 40 1.76 2.49 11.40
C THR A 40 2.51 2.52 10.07
N ALA A 41 2.96 3.70 9.64
CA ALA A 41 3.65 3.88 8.36
C ALA A 41 5.18 3.96 8.52
N ALA A 42 5.70 4.19 9.74
CA ALA A 42 7.13 4.28 10.02
C ALA A 42 7.98 3.11 9.49
N PRO A 43 7.52 1.83 9.57
CA PRO A 43 8.31 0.70 9.06
C PRO A 43 8.64 0.80 7.56
N LEU A 44 7.83 1.48 6.75
CA LEU A 44 8.06 1.67 5.31
C LEU A 44 9.29 2.53 5.00
N LEU A 45 9.75 3.33 5.97
CA LEU A 45 10.79 4.34 5.77
C LEU A 45 12.16 3.88 6.30
N LYS A 46 12.23 2.72 6.97
CA LYS A 46 13.44 2.29 7.71
C LYS A 46 14.64 1.96 6.81
N ASN A 47 14.40 1.56 5.55
CA ASN A 47 15.41 1.04 4.63
C ASN A 47 15.90 2.10 3.62
N TYR A 48 15.53 3.38 3.78
CA TYR A 48 16.14 4.44 2.99
C TYR A 48 17.60 4.66 3.43
N ASN A 49 18.48 5.00 2.48
CA ASN A 49 19.86 5.36 2.80
C ASN A 49 19.91 6.77 3.40
N ASN A 50 20.97 7.07 4.17
CA ASN A 50 21.24 8.41 4.73
C ASN A 50 20.15 8.98 5.66
N ILE A 51 19.39 8.12 6.33
CA ILE A 51 18.45 8.52 7.39
C ILE A 51 19.24 9.08 8.58
N GLU A 52 19.04 10.35 8.89
CA GLU A 52 19.56 11.00 10.10
C GLU A 52 18.59 10.80 11.27
N ASN A 53 17.27 10.83 11.02
CA ASN A 53 16.26 10.62 12.07
C ASN A 53 14.88 10.18 11.53
N ILE A 54 14.15 9.38 12.32
CA ILE A 54 12.72 9.10 12.11
C ILE A 54 11.95 9.52 13.37
N ILE A 55 11.27 10.64 13.27
CA ILE A 55 10.42 11.19 14.32
C ILE A 55 9.03 10.54 14.23
N ILE A 56 8.83 9.48 15.00
CA ILE A 56 7.53 8.83 15.14
C ILE A 56 6.64 9.65 16.07
N PHE A 57 5.45 10.04 15.61
CA PHE A 57 4.47 10.76 16.43
C PHE A 57 3.17 9.98 16.60
N LYS A 58 2.54 10.11 17.77
CA LYS A 58 1.17 9.65 18.01
C LYS A 58 0.24 10.86 18.01
N LYS A 59 -0.92 10.75 17.36
CA LYS A 59 -1.92 11.83 17.39
C LYS A 59 -2.35 12.09 18.83
N ARG A 60 -2.30 13.36 19.24
CA ARG A 60 -2.77 13.85 20.55
C ARG A 60 -4.03 14.69 20.38
N LYS A 61 -4.85 14.76 21.43
CA LYS A 61 -6.01 15.67 21.51
C LYS A 61 -5.59 17.10 21.16
N PHE A 62 -6.50 17.86 20.54
CA PHE A 62 -6.27 19.24 20.12
C PHE A 62 -5.04 19.45 19.22
N ASN A 63 -4.59 18.40 18.52
CA ASN A 63 -3.43 18.44 17.64
C ASN A 63 -2.09 18.83 18.32
N LEU A 64 -1.98 18.67 19.64
CA LEU A 64 -0.77 19.03 20.42
C LEU A 64 0.51 18.32 19.97
N HIS A 65 0.40 17.18 19.29
CA HIS A 65 1.54 16.48 18.70
C HIS A 65 2.34 17.35 17.71
N TRP A 66 1.71 18.35 17.07
CA TRP A 66 2.44 19.29 16.20
C TRP A 66 3.38 20.19 16.96
N PHE A 67 3.09 20.52 18.23
CA PHE A 67 4.02 21.24 19.08
C PHE A 67 5.27 20.39 19.37
N ASP A 68 5.08 19.11 19.71
CA ASP A 68 6.19 18.19 19.93
C ASP A 68 7.06 18.01 18.67
N ILE A 69 6.41 17.89 17.49
CA ILE A 69 7.10 17.80 16.21
C ILE A 69 7.87 19.10 15.92
N PHE A 70 7.25 20.25 16.14
CA PHE A 70 7.90 21.55 15.95
C PHE A 70 9.13 21.67 16.85
N GLN A 71 9.03 21.34 18.15
CA GLN A 71 10.15 21.34 19.08
C GLN A 71 11.32 20.44 18.64
N LYS A 72 11.04 19.32 17.96
CA LYS A 72 12.09 18.42 17.44
C LYS A 72 12.71 18.92 16.12
N THR A 73 12.06 19.84 15.42
CA THR A 73 12.45 20.24 14.05
C THR A 73 12.86 21.71 13.92
N TYR A 74 12.51 22.58 14.87
CA TYR A 74 12.71 24.04 14.76
C TYR A 74 14.18 24.50 14.85
N ASN A 75 15.02 23.77 15.59
CA ASN A 75 16.45 24.12 15.77
C ASN A 75 17.32 23.76 14.55
N VAL A 76 16.75 23.10 13.55
CA VAL A 76 17.46 22.70 12.33
C VAL A 76 17.15 23.70 11.22
N LYS A 77 18.19 24.22 10.54
CA LYS A 77 18.02 24.90 9.26
C LYS A 77 17.89 23.84 8.17
N TRP A 78 16.69 23.67 7.64
CA TRP A 78 16.41 22.70 6.58
C TRP A 78 16.80 23.27 5.23
N ASP A 79 17.34 22.44 4.34
CA ASP A 79 17.52 22.86 2.95
C ASP A 79 16.21 22.69 2.17
N ILE A 80 15.52 21.57 2.38
CA ILE A 80 14.24 21.26 1.77
C ILE A 80 13.26 20.74 2.83
N VAL A 81 12.04 21.27 2.84
CA VAL A 81 10.90 20.71 3.60
C VAL A 81 9.85 20.21 2.60
N VAL A 82 9.46 18.93 2.71
CA VAL A 82 8.42 18.32 1.89
C VAL A 82 7.29 17.87 2.82
N ASP A 83 6.11 18.45 2.66
CA ASP A 83 4.99 18.24 3.56
C ASP A 83 3.77 17.66 2.83
N PHE A 84 3.52 16.39 3.07
CA PHE A 84 2.37 15.65 2.53
C PHE A 84 1.09 15.83 3.35
N ARG A 85 1.18 16.48 4.52
CA ARG A 85 0.07 16.69 5.47
C ARG A 85 -0.50 18.11 5.45
N SER A 86 0.10 19.02 4.67
CA SER A 86 -0.29 20.44 4.62
C SER A 86 -0.28 21.09 6.02
N SER A 87 0.73 20.76 6.82
CA SER A 87 0.82 21.16 8.22
C SER A 87 1.25 22.62 8.39
N VAL A 88 0.76 23.25 9.46
CA VAL A 88 1.09 24.65 9.79
C VAL A 88 2.58 24.82 10.09
N ILE A 89 3.22 23.80 10.70
CA ILE A 89 4.63 23.89 11.11
C ILE A 89 5.56 24.12 9.91
N SER A 90 5.22 23.63 8.72
CA SER A 90 6.01 23.81 7.49
C SER A 90 6.15 25.27 7.05
N TYR A 91 5.26 26.16 7.52
CA TYR A 91 5.35 27.59 7.28
C TYR A 91 6.25 28.30 8.30
N LEU A 92 6.51 27.69 9.45
CA LEU A 92 7.27 28.26 10.57
C LEU A 92 8.73 27.77 10.60
N LEU A 93 9.01 26.60 10.02
CA LEU A 93 10.36 26.02 10.00
C LEU A 93 11.31 26.84 9.12
N ARG A 94 12.54 27.03 9.58
CA ARG A 94 13.62 27.67 8.80
C ARG A 94 14.02 26.76 7.64
N ASN A 95 13.81 27.20 6.40
CA ASN A 95 14.11 26.41 5.21
C ASN A 95 14.60 27.26 4.03
N ASN A 96 15.32 26.66 3.07
CA ASN A 96 15.66 27.31 1.79
C ASN A 96 14.55 27.08 0.75
N LYS A 97 13.98 25.88 0.69
CA LYS A 97 12.86 25.51 -0.18
C LYS A 97 11.82 24.68 0.58
N LYS A 98 10.54 24.85 0.23
CA LYS A 98 9.44 24.04 0.76
C LYS A 98 8.46 23.62 -0.31
N TYR A 99 7.94 22.40 -0.18
CA TYR A 99 6.95 21.78 -1.04
C TYR A 99 5.81 21.29 -0.16
N ILE A 100 4.63 21.88 -0.30
CA ILE A 100 3.47 21.59 0.56
C ILE A 100 2.36 21.04 -0.32
N PHE A 101 1.94 19.81 -0.04
CA PHE A 101 0.86 19.14 -0.75
C PHE A 101 -0.45 19.94 -0.64
N LYS A 102 -1.20 20.03 -1.73
CA LYS A 102 -2.52 20.66 -1.78
C LYS A 102 -3.53 19.63 -2.25
N LYS A 103 -4.42 19.22 -1.36
CA LYS A 103 -5.43 18.21 -1.65
C LYS A 103 -6.46 18.73 -2.67
N ASN A 104 -6.79 17.91 -3.67
CA ASN A 104 -7.83 18.20 -4.66
C ASN A 104 -8.72 16.97 -4.86
N HIS A 105 -10.01 17.09 -4.59
CA HIS A 105 -10.89 15.94 -4.36
C HIS A 105 -11.42 15.20 -5.60
N ASN A 106 -10.93 15.51 -6.80
CA ASN A 106 -11.55 15.02 -8.05
C ASN A 106 -10.63 14.24 -8.98
N ILE A 107 -9.38 13.99 -8.58
CA ILE A 107 -8.40 13.26 -9.38
C ILE A 107 -7.67 12.23 -8.53
N HIS A 108 -7.07 11.26 -9.18
CA HIS A 108 -6.28 10.22 -8.53
C HIS A 108 -5.21 10.82 -7.61
N HIS A 109 -4.96 10.20 -6.45
CA HIS A 109 -4.05 10.75 -5.43
C HIS A 109 -2.63 11.04 -5.95
N ILE A 110 -2.09 10.16 -6.81
CA ILE A 110 -0.80 10.42 -7.50
C ILE A 110 -0.86 11.66 -8.39
N GLU A 111 -1.97 11.90 -9.09
CA GLU A 111 -2.13 13.11 -9.90
C GLU A 111 -2.27 14.37 -9.04
N GLN A 112 -2.84 14.26 -7.84
CA GLN A 112 -2.83 15.36 -6.88
C GLN A 112 -1.39 15.70 -6.45
N LEU A 113 -0.55 14.68 -6.23
CA LEU A 113 0.87 14.87 -5.90
C LEU A 113 1.62 15.50 -7.08
N ASN A 114 1.39 15.00 -8.30
CA ASN A 114 1.97 15.55 -9.53
C ASN A 114 1.63 17.03 -9.68
N SER A 115 0.34 17.37 -9.57
CA SER A 115 -0.15 18.75 -9.69
C SER A 115 0.37 19.64 -8.55
N SER A 116 0.47 19.12 -7.33
CA SER A 116 0.95 19.89 -6.17
C SER A 116 2.44 20.22 -6.23
N PHE A 117 3.26 19.28 -6.69
CA PHE A 117 4.72 19.44 -6.66
C PHE A 117 5.33 19.80 -8.02
N GLY A 118 4.60 19.64 -9.11
CA GLY A 118 5.04 20.01 -10.45
C GLY A 118 5.98 19.01 -11.12
N PHE A 119 5.99 17.75 -10.68
CA PHE A 119 6.79 16.68 -11.28
C PHE A 119 6.12 15.31 -11.13
N ASN A 120 6.58 14.33 -11.90
CA ASN A 120 6.00 12.99 -11.91
C ASN A 120 6.37 12.19 -10.63
N CYS A 121 5.35 11.87 -9.82
CA CYS A 121 5.43 11.11 -8.57
C CYS A 121 4.99 9.65 -8.72
N SER A 122 4.73 9.17 -9.94
CA SER A 122 4.20 7.81 -10.19
C SER A 122 5.19 6.68 -9.95
N ASN A 123 6.50 6.96 -9.92
CA ASN A 123 7.49 5.92 -9.71
C ASN A 123 7.64 5.59 -8.21
N LEU A 124 6.65 4.89 -7.67
CA LEU A 124 6.61 4.45 -6.28
C LEU A 124 7.77 3.50 -5.97
N LEU A 125 8.34 3.63 -4.78
CA LEU A 125 9.44 2.79 -4.31
C LEU A 125 9.39 2.64 -2.78
N ILE A 126 9.30 1.39 -2.33
CA ILE A 126 9.58 1.02 -0.93
C ILE A 126 10.89 0.24 -0.90
N PRO A 127 11.97 0.80 -0.34
CA PRO A 127 13.25 0.10 -0.20
C PRO A 127 13.13 -1.13 0.70
N THR A 128 13.85 -2.19 0.32
CA THR A 128 13.94 -3.46 1.07
C THR A 128 15.41 -3.72 1.36
N SER A 129 15.72 -4.22 2.55
CA SER A 129 17.11 -4.58 2.91
C SER A 129 17.56 -5.83 2.15
N ASP A 130 18.85 -6.12 2.16
CA ASP A 130 19.37 -7.33 1.51
C ASP A 130 18.92 -8.60 2.27
N ASP A 131 18.86 -8.57 3.60
CA ASP A 131 18.30 -9.68 4.40
C ASP A 131 16.83 -9.97 4.04
N GLU A 132 16.02 -8.93 3.84
CA GLU A 132 14.61 -9.08 3.45
C GLU A 132 14.47 -9.67 2.03
N LYS A 133 15.37 -9.30 1.11
CA LYS A 133 15.41 -9.86 -0.25
C LYS A 133 15.85 -11.32 -0.23
N ASN A 134 16.94 -11.63 0.48
CA ASN A 134 17.48 -12.98 0.60
C ASN A 134 16.44 -13.92 1.22
N LYS A 135 15.74 -13.47 2.27
CA LYS A 135 14.67 -14.25 2.89
C LYS A 135 13.53 -14.57 1.91
N ALA A 136 13.13 -13.60 1.07
CA ALA A 136 12.14 -13.84 0.03
C ALA A 136 12.67 -14.81 -1.05
N ASP A 137 13.95 -14.71 -1.43
CA ASP A 137 14.57 -15.57 -2.43
C ASP A 137 14.74 -17.02 -1.93
N GLU A 138 14.96 -17.24 -0.63
CA GLU A 138 15.01 -18.56 0.00
C GLU A 138 13.64 -19.25 0.05
N ASP A 139 12.58 -18.48 0.33
CA ASP A 139 11.23 -19.03 0.54
C ASP A 139 10.45 -19.25 -0.77
N LEU A 140 10.78 -18.50 -1.82
CA LEU A 140 10.02 -18.48 -3.08
C LEU A 140 10.64 -19.39 -4.13
N ASP A 141 9.94 -20.48 -4.44
CA ASP A 141 10.32 -21.42 -5.49
C ASP A 141 9.99 -20.87 -6.89
N SER A 142 11.01 -20.44 -7.62
CA SER A 142 10.88 -19.89 -8.99
C SER A 142 10.15 -20.80 -9.99
N SER A 143 9.99 -22.10 -9.71
CA SER A 143 9.20 -23.02 -10.54
C SER A 143 7.68 -22.85 -10.37
N PHE A 144 7.24 -22.15 -9.33
CA PHE A 144 5.84 -21.81 -9.06
C PHE A 144 5.55 -20.34 -9.35
N LYS A 145 4.33 -20.09 -9.81
CA LYS A 145 3.73 -18.75 -9.82
C LYS A 145 3.28 -18.40 -8.41
N HIS A 146 3.69 -17.23 -7.93
CA HIS A 146 3.35 -16.77 -6.59
C HIS A 146 2.27 -15.69 -6.64
N ILE A 147 1.12 -15.97 -6.02
CA ILE A 147 -0.02 -15.05 -5.99
C ILE A 147 -0.19 -14.55 -4.56
N VAL A 148 -0.06 -13.24 -4.37
CA VAL A 148 -0.25 -12.59 -3.08
C VAL A 148 -1.73 -12.35 -2.84
N ILE A 149 -2.25 -12.84 -1.71
CA ILE A 149 -3.66 -12.72 -1.32
C ILE A 149 -3.77 -11.84 -0.06
N PHE A 150 -4.59 -10.79 -0.16
CA PHE A 150 -4.92 -9.93 0.98
C PHE A 150 -6.44 -9.86 1.20
N PRO A 151 -6.98 -10.61 2.19
CA PRO A 151 -8.41 -10.59 2.50
C PRO A 151 -8.80 -9.46 3.46
N GLY A 152 -7.82 -8.71 3.98
CA GLY A 152 -8.00 -7.77 5.07
C GLY A 152 -8.47 -6.38 4.65
N GLY A 153 -8.45 -5.46 5.60
CA GLY A 153 -8.89 -4.09 5.46
C GLY A 153 -9.34 -3.48 6.79
N ASN A 154 -9.35 -2.15 6.85
CA ASN A 154 -9.66 -1.39 8.06
C ASN A 154 -11.13 -0.93 8.17
N TRP A 155 -12.01 -1.39 7.27
CA TRP A 155 -13.42 -1.01 7.22
C TRP A 155 -14.22 -2.18 6.63
N ASP A 156 -15.12 -2.76 7.42
CA ASP A 156 -15.85 -3.98 7.04
C ASP A 156 -16.67 -3.84 5.73
N PRO A 157 -17.26 -2.68 5.39
CA PRO A 157 -17.94 -2.44 4.11
C PRO A 157 -17.16 -2.75 2.85
N LYS A 158 -15.83 -2.64 2.87
CA LYS A 158 -14.96 -2.90 1.71
C LYS A 158 -14.30 -4.28 1.74
N LEU A 159 -14.69 -5.16 2.66
CA LEU A 159 -14.10 -6.49 2.78
C LEU A 159 -14.84 -7.50 1.92
N TRP A 160 -14.16 -8.06 0.93
CA TRP A 160 -14.64 -9.27 0.28
C TRP A 160 -14.45 -10.48 1.20
N SER A 161 -15.40 -11.42 1.19
CA SER A 161 -15.43 -12.51 2.18
C SER A 161 -14.21 -13.43 2.04
N ALA A 162 -13.71 -13.95 3.16
CA ALA A 162 -12.62 -14.93 3.16
C ALA A 162 -13.01 -16.21 2.41
N ASP A 163 -14.29 -16.59 2.46
CA ASP A 163 -14.86 -17.70 1.68
C ASP A 163 -14.72 -17.45 0.17
N ASN A 164 -15.04 -16.24 -0.33
CA ASN A 164 -14.86 -15.92 -1.74
C ASN A 164 -13.38 -15.94 -2.17
N PHE A 165 -12.46 -15.48 -1.31
CA PHE A 165 -11.02 -15.64 -1.56
C PHE A 165 -10.62 -17.12 -1.59
N ASN A 166 -11.12 -17.96 -0.68
CA ASN A 166 -10.87 -19.41 -0.67
C ASN A 166 -11.37 -20.08 -1.95
N VAL A 167 -12.61 -19.78 -2.38
CA VAL A 167 -13.18 -20.28 -3.64
C VAL A 167 -12.31 -19.86 -4.82
N THR A 168 -11.87 -18.60 -4.87
CA THR A 168 -10.96 -18.10 -5.91
C THR A 168 -9.63 -18.87 -5.91
N MET A 169 -9.03 -19.09 -4.75
CA MET A 169 -7.78 -19.84 -4.63
C MET A 169 -7.94 -21.30 -5.11
N LYS A 170 -9.05 -21.96 -4.78
CA LYS A 170 -9.35 -23.31 -5.26
C LYS A 170 -9.53 -23.36 -6.78
N LEU A 171 -10.31 -22.45 -7.35
CA LEU A 171 -10.51 -22.36 -8.80
C LEU A 171 -9.19 -22.08 -9.55
N LEU A 172 -8.27 -21.31 -8.97
CA LEU A 172 -6.92 -21.12 -9.53
C LEU A 172 -6.10 -22.41 -9.50
N LEU A 173 -6.16 -23.19 -8.43
CA LEU A 173 -5.46 -24.47 -8.33
C LEU A 173 -6.02 -25.54 -9.28
N GLU A 174 -7.33 -25.51 -9.54
CA GLU A 174 -7.97 -26.38 -10.53
C GLU A 174 -7.51 -26.06 -11.96
N LYS A 175 -7.29 -24.78 -12.26
CA LYS A 175 -6.90 -24.30 -13.60
C LYS A 175 -5.39 -24.33 -13.85
N PHE A 176 -4.57 -24.18 -12.81
CA PHE A 176 -3.12 -24.03 -12.94
C PHE A 176 -2.37 -24.90 -11.94
N HIS A 177 -1.45 -25.73 -12.43
CA HIS A 177 -0.78 -26.77 -11.62
C HIS A 177 0.44 -26.29 -10.81
N LYS A 178 0.93 -25.07 -11.02
CA LYS A 178 2.14 -24.54 -10.37
C LYS A 178 1.89 -23.16 -9.77
N ILE A 179 0.98 -23.10 -8.80
CA ILE A 179 0.68 -21.88 -8.04
C ILE A 179 0.95 -22.12 -6.56
N LYS A 180 1.56 -21.13 -5.91
CA LYS A 180 1.57 -20.98 -4.45
C LYS A 180 0.95 -19.63 -4.07
N PHE A 181 0.31 -19.58 -2.91
CA PHE A 181 -0.31 -18.37 -2.38
C PHE A 181 0.52 -17.80 -1.24
N ILE A 182 0.73 -16.49 -1.27
CA ILE A 182 1.37 -15.75 -0.18
C ILE A 182 0.29 -14.96 0.53
N LEU A 183 -0.01 -15.32 1.76
CA LEU A 183 -1.07 -14.70 2.54
C LEU A 183 -0.49 -13.56 3.37
N VAL A 184 -1.00 -12.35 3.18
CA VAL A 184 -0.47 -11.15 3.83
C VAL A 184 -1.53 -10.46 4.67
N GLY A 185 -1.10 -9.71 5.68
CA GLY A 185 -1.97 -8.91 6.55
C GLY A 185 -1.41 -8.80 7.97
N SER A 186 -2.19 -8.20 8.87
CA SER A 186 -1.87 -8.14 10.31
C SER A 186 -2.24 -9.44 11.04
N LEU A 187 -1.67 -9.66 12.22
CA LEU A 187 -2.08 -10.78 13.09
C LEU A 187 -3.58 -10.74 13.46
N LYS A 188 -4.15 -9.53 13.57
CA LYS A 188 -5.60 -9.37 13.80
C LYS A 188 -6.41 -9.92 12.63
N GLU A 189 -5.98 -9.66 11.40
CA GLU A 189 -6.63 -10.16 10.19
C GLU A 189 -6.41 -11.67 10.04
N LYS A 190 -5.24 -12.20 10.41
CA LYS A 190 -4.99 -13.64 10.49
C LYS A 190 -6.04 -14.33 11.36
N ASN A 191 -6.22 -13.84 12.59
CA ASN A 191 -7.18 -14.40 13.54
C ASN A 191 -8.63 -14.35 13.01
N LYS A 192 -8.96 -13.36 12.17
CA LYS A 192 -10.30 -13.19 11.60
C LYS A 192 -10.54 -14.08 10.37
N PHE A 193 -9.53 -14.29 9.51
CA PHE A 193 -9.75 -14.82 8.17
C PHE A 193 -9.01 -16.13 7.85
N TYR A 194 -7.91 -16.44 8.54
CA TYR A 194 -6.96 -17.48 8.10
C TYR A 194 -7.60 -18.86 7.92
N ASN A 195 -8.36 -19.33 8.90
CA ASN A 195 -8.94 -20.67 8.87
C ASN A 195 -9.90 -20.88 7.69
N GLU A 196 -10.73 -19.88 7.37
CA GLU A 196 -11.64 -19.97 6.22
C GLU A 196 -10.85 -19.84 4.91
N LEU A 197 -9.83 -18.98 4.88
CA LEU A 197 -9.02 -18.71 3.71
C LEU A 197 -8.26 -19.95 3.21
N ILE A 198 -7.70 -20.76 4.12
CA ILE A 198 -6.91 -21.95 3.75
C ILE A 198 -7.71 -23.25 3.73
N LYS A 199 -9.01 -23.21 4.06
CA LYS A 199 -9.86 -24.39 4.20
C LYS A 199 -9.85 -25.26 2.94
N GLY A 200 -9.37 -26.50 3.07
CA GLY A 200 -9.29 -27.46 1.96
C GLY A 200 -8.19 -27.16 0.94
N ILE A 201 -7.22 -26.31 1.28
CA ILE A 201 -6.01 -26.07 0.49
C ILE A 201 -4.83 -26.70 1.23
N LYS A 202 -3.93 -27.35 0.50
CA LYS A 202 -2.76 -28.00 1.09
C LYS A 202 -1.78 -26.95 1.64
N GLU A 203 -1.20 -27.23 2.80
CA GLU A 203 -0.33 -26.30 3.52
C GLU A 203 0.95 -25.95 2.76
N ASP A 204 1.50 -26.88 1.97
CA ASP A 204 2.71 -26.67 1.15
C ASP A 204 2.52 -25.68 -0.02
N LEU A 205 1.27 -25.33 -0.31
CA LEU A 205 0.88 -24.31 -1.30
C LEU A 205 0.70 -22.92 -0.67
N ILE A 206 0.83 -22.80 0.65
CA ILE A 206 0.60 -21.56 1.41
C ILE A 206 1.91 -21.08 2.03
N ILE A 207 2.24 -19.81 1.77
CA ILE A 207 3.29 -19.07 2.48
C ILE A 207 2.58 -18.03 3.36
N ASP A 208 2.64 -18.21 4.67
CA ASP A 208 1.99 -17.33 5.62
C ASP A 208 2.90 -16.16 6.02
N LEU A 209 2.55 -14.95 5.56
CA LEU A 209 3.20 -13.69 5.93
C LEU A 209 2.31 -12.78 6.78
N PHE A 210 1.26 -13.30 7.41
CA PHE A 210 0.51 -12.50 8.37
C PHE A 210 1.38 -12.07 9.55
N GLY A 211 1.30 -10.78 9.92
CA GLY A 211 2.05 -10.21 11.04
C GLY A 211 3.48 -9.79 10.73
N PHE A 212 3.99 -10.11 9.53
CA PHE A 212 5.30 -9.65 9.11
C PHE A 212 5.31 -8.16 8.78
N ASN A 213 6.50 -7.57 8.81
CA ASN A 213 6.67 -6.14 8.59
C ASN A 213 6.51 -5.78 7.10
N LEU A 214 6.09 -4.54 6.82
CA LEU A 214 5.71 -4.09 5.47
C LEU A 214 6.85 -4.14 4.45
N THR A 215 8.10 -3.92 4.84
CA THR A 215 9.23 -3.95 3.91
C THR A 215 9.59 -5.40 3.54
N LEU A 216 9.54 -6.33 4.50
CA LEU A 216 9.64 -7.75 4.17
C LEU A 216 8.48 -8.18 3.26
N THR A 217 7.24 -7.81 3.56
CA THR A 217 6.10 -8.08 2.66
C THR A 217 6.34 -7.53 1.25
N SER A 218 6.92 -6.32 1.13
CA SER A 218 7.32 -5.76 -0.16
C SER A 218 8.40 -6.58 -0.87
N ALA A 219 9.34 -7.19 -0.14
CA ALA A 219 10.38 -8.06 -0.72
C ALA A 219 9.77 -9.31 -1.36
N TYR A 220 8.84 -9.99 -0.69
CA TYR A 220 8.11 -11.12 -1.27
C TYR A 220 7.26 -10.68 -2.46
N MET A 221 6.55 -9.56 -2.32
CA MET A 221 5.77 -8.96 -3.40
C MET A 221 6.65 -8.76 -4.65
N LYS A 222 7.82 -8.12 -4.55
CA LYS A 222 8.73 -7.87 -5.70
C LYS A 222 9.15 -9.14 -6.47
N LYS A 223 9.05 -10.32 -5.85
CA LYS A 223 9.38 -11.63 -6.43
C LYS A 223 8.13 -12.45 -6.78
N SER A 224 6.94 -11.89 -6.57
CA SER A 224 5.66 -12.52 -6.85
C SER A 224 5.10 -12.13 -8.22
N ASP A 225 4.10 -12.88 -8.68
CA ASP A 225 3.55 -12.69 -10.03
C ASP A 225 2.37 -11.73 -10.08
N MET A 226 1.53 -11.75 -9.06
CA MET A 226 0.25 -11.04 -9.03
C MET A 226 -0.21 -10.81 -7.59
N PHE A 227 -1.00 -9.77 -7.38
CA PHE A 227 -1.70 -9.49 -6.12
C PHE A 227 -3.21 -9.52 -6.34
N ILE A 228 -3.95 -10.12 -5.40
CA ILE A 228 -5.41 -10.07 -5.33
C ILE A 228 -5.81 -9.61 -3.92
N GLY A 229 -6.57 -8.53 -3.81
CA GLY A 229 -7.01 -8.07 -2.49
C GLY A 229 -7.94 -6.85 -2.51
N ASN A 230 -8.46 -6.52 -1.33
CA ASN A 230 -9.33 -5.35 -1.15
C ASN A 230 -8.56 -4.02 -1.27
N ASP A 231 -9.30 -2.94 -1.56
CA ASP A 231 -8.82 -1.55 -1.46
C ASP A 231 -8.14 -1.26 -0.11
N SER A 232 -6.81 -1.11 -0.13
CA SER A 232 -6.00 -1.03 1.08
C SER A 232 -4.59 -0.48 0.84
N GLY A 233 -3.87 -0.22 1.94
CA GLY A 233 -2.44 0.11 1.86
C GLY A 233 -1.59 -1.01 1.23
N LEU A 234 -1.95 -2.28 1.39
CA LEU A 234 -1.20 -3.40 0.80
C LEU A 234 -1.40 -3.52 -0.71
N MET A 235 -2.56 -3.09 -1.23
CA MET A 235 -2.76 -2.93 -2.67
C MET A 235 -1.77 -1.91 -3.24
N HIS A 236 -1.61 -0.75 -2.61
CA HIS A 236 -0.60 0.24 -3.04
C HIS A 236 0.83 -0.27 -2.85
N LEU A 237 1.10 -1.08 -1.83
CA LEU A 237 2.39 -1.73 -1.64
C LEU A 237 2.73 -2.69 -2.78
N ALA A 238 1.73 -3.44 -3.28
CA ALA A 238 1.87 -4.30 -4.44
C ALA A 238 2.17 -3.49 -5.72
N VAL A 239 1.49 -2.36 -5.93
CA VAL A 239 1.82 -1.41 -7.02
C VAL A 239 3.26 -0.90 -6.90
N ALA A 240 3.69 -0.48 -5.71
CA ALA A 240 5.06 -0.01 -5.46
C ALA A 240 6.11 -1.11 -5.63
N SER A 241 5.69 -2.37 -5.47
CA SER A 241 6.51 -3.57 -5.70
C SER A 241 6.47 -4.06 -7.14
N LYS A 242 5.78 -3.34 -8.05
CA LYS A 242 5.63 -3.61 -9.49
C LYS A 242 4.88 -4.91 -9.82
N LEU A 243 3.97 -5.34 -8.95
CA LEU A 243 3.09 -6.47 -9.24
C LEU A 243 1.95 -6.02 -10.13
N ARG A 244 1.43 -6.97 -10.89
CA ARG A 244 0.10 -6.83 -11.47
C ARG A 244 -0.93 -6.95 -10.35
N VAL A 245 -1.76 -5.92 -10.18
CA VAL A 245 -2.76 -5.86 -9.11
C VAL A 245 -4.15 -6.12 -9.66
N ILE A 246 -4.87 -7.06 -9.04
CA ILE A 246 -6.33 -7.15 -9.10
C ILE A 246 -6.87 -6.63 -7.77
N SER A 247 -7.49 -5.45 -7.79
CA SER A 247 -8.01 -4.79 -6.61
C SER A 247 -9.53 -4.82 -6.57
N LEU A 248 -10.08 -5.16 -5.41
CA LEU A 248 -11.53 -5.27 -5.20
C LEU A 248 -12.06 -4.01 -4.52
N PHE A 249 -13.09 -3.41 -5.12
CA PHE A 249 -13.68 -2.16 -4.66
C PHE A 249 -15.22 -2.26 -4.53
N GLY A 250 -15.77 -1.55 -3.55
CA GLY A 250 -17.23 -1.48 -3.32
C GLY A 250 -17.66 -0.05 -2.99
N PRO A 251 -17.74 0.33 -1.71
CA PRO A 251 -18.20 1.67 -1.33
C PRO A 251 -17.17 2.79 -1.52
N THR A 252 -15.89 2.47 -1.74
CA THR A 252 -14.81 3.45 -1.92
C THR A 252 -14.64 3.87 -3.39
N ASP A 253 -14.09 5.06 -3.61
CA ASP A 253 -13.87 5.64 -4.94
C ASP A 253 -12.50 5.20 -5.51
N ASP A 254 -12.53 4.33 -6.52
CA ASP A 254 -11.35 3.84 -7.22
C ASP A 254 -10.73 4.86 -8.17
N ASN A 255 -11.45 5.93 -8.55
CA ASN A 255 -10.83 7.02 -9.32
C ASN A 255 -9.81 7.80 -8.48
N VAL A 256 -9.99 7.81 -7.15
CA VAL A 256 -9.11 8.52 -6.21
C VAL A 256 -7.99 7.63 -5.71
N TYR A 257 -8.30 6.38 -5.35
CA TYR A 257 -7.38 5.45 -4.67
C TYR A 257 -7.15 4.12 -5.41
N GLY A 258 -7.51 4.04 -6.69
CA GLY A 258 -7.24 2.85 -7.50
C GLY A 258 -5.75 2.48 -7.55
N PRO A 259 -5.42 1.25 -7.98
CA PRO A 259 -4.04 0.85 -8.20
C PRO A 259 -3.44 1.60 -9.40
N TYR A 260 -2.62 2.60 -9.11
CA TYR A 260 -2.03 3.45 -10.15
C TYR A 260 -1.08 2.68 -11.09
N GLY A 261 -1.09 3.06 -12.37
CA GLY A 261 -0.21 2.50 -13.40
C GLY A 261 -0.89 1.48 -14.31
N GLU A 262 -0.27 1.24 -15.46
CA GLU A 262 -0.90 0.49 -16.54
C GLU A 262 -1.17 -0.96 -16.17
N GLY A 263 -2.39 -1.38 -16.53
CA GLY A 263 -2.93 -2.72 -16.53
C GLY A 263 -3.07 -3.42 -15.18
N ASN A 264 -2.95 -2.68 -14.08
CA ASN A 264 -3.70 -3.06 -12.90
C ASN A 264 -5.20 -3.12 -13.23
N ILE A 265 -5.92 -4.03 -12.58
CA ILE A 265 -7.32 -4.31 -12.84
C ILE A 265 -8.11 -3.97 -11.58
N VAL A 266 -9.09 -3.08 -11.73
CA VAL A 266 -10.10 -2.83 -10.70
C VAL A 266 -11.32 -3.70 -11.00
N VAL A 267 -11.77 -4.45 -10.00
CA VAL A 267 -13.06 -5.15 -10.03
C VAL A 267 -13.96 -4.51 -8.97
N ARG A 268 -15.07 -3.94 -9.43
CA ARG A 268 -16.06 -3.29 -8.55
C ARG A 268 -17.29 -4.14 -8.36
N THR A 269 -17.98 -3.90 -7.26
CA THR A 269 -19.37 -4.29 -7.05
C THR A 269 -20.27 -3.73 -8.17
N SER A 270 -21.43 -4.35 -8.39
CA SER A 270 -22.42 -3.87 -9.35
C SER A 270 -23.01 -2.49 -8.99
N GLU A 271 -23.05 -2.19 -7.70
CA GLU A 271 -23.52 -0.94 -7.14
C GLU A 271 -22.56 0.21 -7.47
N SER A 272 -23.11 1.34 -7.94
CA SER A 272 -22.31 2.49 -8.33
C SER A 272 -21.82 3.30 -7.12
N LEU A 273 -20.82 4.15 -7.35
CA LEU A 273 -20.33 5.06 -6.31
C LEU A 273 -21.41 6.07 -5.87
N GLU A 274 -22.26 6.54 -6.78
CA GLU A 274 -23.39 7.42 -6.49
C GLU A 274 -24.41 6.73 -5.57
N TYR A 275 -24.68 5.44 -5.81
CA TYR A 275 -25.51 4.65 -4.92
C TYR A 275 -24.93 4.63 -3.50
N PHE A 276 -23.64 4.31 -3.34
CA PHE A 276 -23.02 4.30 -2.02
C PHE A 276 -22.95 5.68 -1.36
N LYS A 277 -22.80 6.76 -2.13
CA LYS A 277 -22.87 8.15 -1.63
C LYS A 277 -24.28 8.52 -1.13
N SER A 278 -25.31 7.93 -1.72
CA SER A 278 -26.71 8.13 -1.30
C SER A 278 -27.12 7.26 -0.10
N LEU A 279 -26.37 6.19 0.16
CA LEU A 279 -26.70 5.20 1.19
C LEU A 279 -26.08 5.57 2.54
N LYS A 280 -26.85 5.39 3.62
CA LYS A 280 -26.28 5.33 4.97
C LYS A 280 -25.61 3.97 5.16
N ILE A 281 -24.30 3.91 4.96
CA ILE A 281 -23.51 2.68 5.05
C ILE A 281 -23.52 2.15 6.48
N ASP A 282 -23.87 0.86 6.64
CA ASP A 282 -23.67 0.13 7.89
C ASP A 282 -22.21 -0.32 7.99
N GLU A 283 -21.47 0.23 8.95
CA GLU A 283 -20.05 -0.04 9.14
C GLU A 283 -19.73 -1.49 9.55
N ASN A 284 -20.74 -2.32 9.87
CA ASN A 284 -20.56 -3.72 10.27
C ASN A 284 -20.92 -4.72 9.17
N LYS A 285 -21.37 -4.26 8.00
CA LYS A 285 -21.79 -5.11 6.88
C LYS A 285 -20.81 -4.95 5.72
N SER A 286 -20.47 -6.06 5.07
CA SER A 286 -19.78 -6.03 3.77
C SER A 286 -20.74 -5.69 2.63
N TYR A 287 -20.29 -4.81 1.73
CA TYR A 287 -20.99 -4.45 0.49
C TYR A 287 -20.30 -5.04 -0.75
N MET A 288 -19.39 -5.99 -0.57
CA MET A 288 -18.58 -6.57 -1.65
C MET A 288 -19.21 -7.81 -2.31
N ASN A 289 -20.40 -8.22 -1.87
CA ASN A 289 -20.99 -9.53 -2.17
C ASN A 289 -21.33 -9.76 -3.65
N THR A 290 -21.47 -8.69 -4.43
CA THR A 290 -21.81 -8.78 -5.86
C THR A 290 -20.60 -9.11 -6.74
N ILE A 291 -19.38 -9.02 -6.20
CA ILE A 291 -18.17 -9.49 -6.85
C ILE A 291 -18.09 -11.01 -6.71
N LYS A 292 -18.20 -11.74 -7.82
CA LYS A 292 -18.13 -13.20 -7.83
C LYS A 292 -16.71 -13.72 -8.11
N PRO A 293 -16.29 -14.85 -7.50
CA PRO A 293 -14.98 -15.47 -7.74
C PRO A 293 -14.66 -15.70 -9.22
N GLU A 294 -15.64 -16.10 -10.03
CA GLU A 294 -15.44 -16.41 -11.46
C GLU A 294 -14.95 -15.19 -12.25
N ILE A 295 -15.42 -13.99 -11.88
CA ILE A 295 -14.95 -12.74 -12.50
C ILE A 295 -13.46 -12.55 -12.21
N ILE A 296 -13.03 -12.85 -10.98
CA ILE A 296 -11.63 -12.71 -10.57
C ILE A 296 -10.75 -13.70 -11.33
N ILE A 297 -11.20 -14.95 -11.49
CA ILE A 297 -10.51 -15.98 -12.27
C ILE A 297 -10.28 -15.53 -13.72
N GLN A 298 -11.31 -15.00 -14.39
CA GLN A 298 -11.17 -14.49 -15.76
C GLN A 298 -10.11 -13.37 -15.87
N LYS A 299 -10.01 -12.50 -14.86
CA LYS A 299 -8.97 -11.46 -14.82
C LYS A 299 -7.58 -12.05 -14.55
N CYS A 300 -7.48 -13.06 -13.68
CA CYS A 300 -6.24 -13.77 -13.41
C CYS A 300 -5.71 -14.48 -14.65
N GLU A 301 -6.58 -15.16 -15.41
CA GLU A 301 -6.21 -15.85 -16.65
C GLU A 301 -5.57 -14.91 -17.65
N LYS A 302 -6.16 -13.72 -17.85
CA LYS A 302 -5.59 -12.70 -18.73
C LYS A 302 -4.16 -12.33 -18.30
N ILE A 303 -3.94 -12.09 -17.01
CA ILE A 303 -2.63 -11.72 -16.47
C ILE A 303 -1.60 -12.85 -16.58
N ILE A 304 -2.00 -14.08 -16.26
CA ILE A 304 -1.11 -15.24 -16.26
C ILE A 304 -0.71 -15.61 -17.69
N ASN A 305 -1.64 -15.54 -18.64
CA ASN A 305 -1.39 -15.83 -20.05
C ASN A 305 -0.58 -14.72 -20.76
N ASP A 306 -0.79 -13.45 -20.40
CA ASP A 306 0.00 -12.33 -20.94
C ASP A 306 1.50 -12.42 -20.59
N LYS A 307 1.90 -13.22 -19.57
CA LYS A 307 3.32 -13.47 -19.24
C LYS A 307 3.97 -14.62 -20.04
N LEU A 308 3.20 -15.35 -20.84
CA LEU A 308 3.68 -16.46 -21.67
C LEU A 308 3.98 -16.03 -23.12
N ASN A 309 3.61 -14.80 -23.49
CA ASN A 309 3.91 -14.17 -24.79
C ASN A 309 4.95 -13.06 -24.62
#